data_AF-A0A3D1EX98-F1
#
_entry.id   AF-A0A3D1EX98-F1
#
_cell.length_a   1.000
_cell.length_b   1.000
_cell.length_c   1.000
_cell.angle_alpha   90.00
_cell.angle_beta   90.00
_cell.angle_gamma   90.00
#
_symmetry.space_group_name_H-M   'P 1'
#
loop_
_entity.id
_entity.type
_entity.pdbx_description
1 polymer ?
#
loop_
_entity_poly.entity_id
_entity_poly.type
_entity_poly.pdbx_seq_one_letter_code
_entity_poly.pdbx_strand_id
1 'polypeptide(L)'
;MNPTSQSILQQLHISDWNIRLRKECFGLLNENELILTQFQPTMQKYIDGLVEEFYKHQTSIDEVALLINDADTLERLKQAQKHYILSLFAGDYEEEYV
;
A
#
# COMPACT_ATOMS: atom_id res chain seq x y z
N MET A 1 11.75 8.88 -26.53
CA MET A 1 12.13 8.43 -25.16
C MET A 1 11.42 7.12 -24.88
N ASN A 2 12.09 6.15 -24.25
CA ASN A 2 11.48 4.88 -23.89
C ASN A 2 10.61 5.09 -22.62
N PRO A 3 9.30 4.77 -22.63
CA PRO A 3 8.44 4.99 -21.46
C PRO A 3 8.94 4.27 -20.19
N THR A 4 9.63 3.13 -20.30
CA THR A 4 10.17 2.42 -19.11
C THR A 4 11.35 3.10 -18.42
N SER A 5 11.90 4.19 -18.98
CA SER A 5 12.97 4.95 -18.33
C SER A 5 12.47 6.06 -17.40
N GLN A 6 11.15 6.24 -17.27
CA GLN A 6 10.53 7.22 -16.38
C GLN A 6 9.75 6.53 -15.27
N SER A 7 9.72 7.13 -14.08
CA SER A 7 8.82 6.66 -13.01
C SER A 7 7.36 6.84 -13.42
N ILE A 8 6.45 6.07 -12.82
CA ILE A 8 5.00 6.19 -13.07
C ILE A 8 4.52 7.62 -12.74
N LEU A 9 5.06 8.25 -11.69
CA LEU A 9 4.77 9.63 -11.35
C LEU A 9 5.13 10.61 -12.47
N GLN A 10 6.30 10.43 -13.09
CA GLN A 10 6.76 11.25 -14.20
C GLN A 10 5.87 11.06 -15.44
N GLN A 11 5.43 9.84 -15.72
CA GLN A 11 4.49 9.56 -16.82
C GLN A 11 3.11 10.17 -16.57
N LEU A 12 2.65 10.17 -15.31
CA LEU A 12 1.36 10.73 -14.89
C LEU A 12 1.43 12.24 -14.57
N HIS A 13 2.61 12.86 -14.71
CA HIS A 13 2.87 14.26 -14.33
C HIS A 13 2.41 14.60 -12.90
N ILE A 14 2.57 13.66 -11.97
CA ILE A 14 2.27 13.88 -10.55
C ILE A 14 3.48 14.57 -9.92
N SER A 15 3.30 15.85 -9.61
CA SER A 15 4.27 16.67 -8.86
C SER A 15 3.94 16.70 -7.36
N ASP A 16 4.86 17.20 -6.52
CA ASP A 16 4.61 17.50 -5.10
C ASP A 16 3.39 18.40 -4.89
N TRP A 17 3.12 19.29 -5.85
CA TRP A 17 1.91 20.11 -5.80
C TRP A 17 0.64 19.25 -5.98
N ASN A 18 0.66 18.28 -6.89
CA ASN A 18 -0.46 17.34 -7.06
C ASN A 18 -0.65 16.44 -5.84
N ILE A 19 0.45 15.99 -5.21
CA ILE A 19 0.41 15.17 -3.99
C ILE A 19 -0.24 15.98 -2.85
N ARG A 20 0.24 17.20 -2.60
CA ARG A 20 -0.33 18.11 -1.59
C ARG A 20 -1.81 18.40 -1.84
N LEU A 21 -2.19 18.72 -3.08
CA LEU A 21 -3.59 18.98 -3.41
C LEU A 21 -4.49 17.77 -3.13
N ARG A 22 -4.02 16.54 -3.43
CA ARG A 22 -4.77 15.32 -3.12
C ARG A 22 -4.89 15.12 -1.60
N LYS A 23 -3.81 15.31 -0.86
CA LYS A 23 -3.81 15.28 0.62
C LYS A 23 -4.86 16.24 1.17
N GLU A 24 -4.87 17.49 0.70
CA GLU A 24 -5.88 18.49 1.08
C GLU A 24 -7.31 18.09 0.70
N CYS A 25 -7.54 17.61 -0.55
CA CYS A 25 -8.86 17.17 -1.00
C CYS A 25 -9.44 16.03 -0.16
N PHE A 26 -8.60 15.14 0.36
CA PHE A 26 -9.01 14.03 1.22
C PHE A 26 -8.90 14.34 2.72
N GLY A 27 -8.49 15.56 3.09
CA GLY A 27 -8.32 15.96 4.50
C GLY A 27 -7.20 15.21 5.22
N LEU A 28 -6.21 14.70 4.49
CA LEU A 28 -5.00 14.07 5.05
C LEU A 28 -3.99 15.17 5.41
N LEU A 29 -4.12 15.71 6.61
CA LEU A 29 -3.27 16.77 7.15
C LEU A 29 -2.11 16.18 7.97
N ASN A 30 -1.11 17.00 8.28
CA ASN A 30 0.06 16.59 9.08
C ASN A 30 -0.31 15.92 10.43
N GLU A 31 -1.42 16.33 11.05
CA GLU A 31 -1.94 15.72 12.27
C GLU A 31 -2.36 14.27 12.05
N ASN A 32 -2.97 13.96 10.90
CA ASN A 32 -3.36 12.60 10.54
C ASN A 32 -2.13 11.72 10.28
N GLU A 33 -1.10 12.26 9.62
CA GLU A 33 0.16 11.56 9.40
C GLU A 33 0.81 11.16 10.72
N LEU A 34 0.85 12.08 11.69
CA LEU A 34 1.34 11.80 13.04
C LEU A 34 0.53 10.69 13.73
N ILE A 35 -0.80 10.73 13.64
CA ILE A 35 -1.68 9.70 14.21
C ILE A 35 -1.41 8.34 13.56
N LEU A 36 -1.24 8.30 12.24
CA LEU A 36 -0.94 7.08 11.49
C LEU A 36 0.41 6.50 11.91
N THR A 37 1.46 7.31 12.01
CA THR A 37 2.77 6.87 12.52
C THR A 37 2.68 6.34 13.95
N GLN A 38 1.94 7.01 14.82
CA GLN A 38 1.75 6.56 16.20
C GLN A 38 1.01 5.22 16.30
N PHE A 39 0.15 4.91 15.32
CA PHE A 39 -0.56 3.63 15.25
C PHE A 39 0.26 2.50 14.62
N GLN A 40 1.36 2.80 13.93
CA GLN A 40 2.21 1.81 13.27
C GLN A 40 2.60 0.63 14.17
N PRO A 41 3.00 0.80 15.45
CA PRO A 41 3.35 -0.32 16.32
C PRO A 41 2.15 -1.23 16.64
N THR A 42 0.94 -0.67 16.68
CA THR A 42 -0.29 -1.44 16.83
C THR A 42 -0.56 -2.25 15.56
N MET A 43 -0.42 -1.64 14.37
CA MET A 43 -0.59 -2.37 13.12
C MET A 43 0.44 -3.51 12.96
N GLN A 44 1.70 -3.28 13.30
CA GLN A 44 2.75 -4.32 13.28
C GLN A 44 2.40 -5.56 14.11
N LYS A 45 1.67 -5.41 15.22
CA LYS A 45 1.23 -6.55 16.04
C LYS A 45 0.13 -7.39 15.39
N TYR A 46 -0.71 -6.78 14.54
CA TYR A 46 -1.91 -7.41 14.00
C TYR A 46 -1.80 -7.75 12.51
N ILE A 47 -0.79 -7.24 11.81
CA ILE A 47 -0.69 -7.32 10.36
C ILE A 47 -0.66 -8.75 9.83
N ASP A 48 0.00 -9.67 10.54
CA ASP A 48 0.08 -11.08 10.14
C ASP A 48 -1.31 -11.72 10.09
N GLY A 49 -2.11 -11.53 11.16
CA GLY A 49 -3.47 -12.07 11.23
C GLY A 49 -4.43 -11.40 10.25
N LEU A 50 -4.30 -10.08 10.06
CA LEU A 50 -5.11 -9.32 9.11
C LEU A 50 -4.89 -9.83 7.68
N VAL A 51 -3.63 -10.00 7.27
CA VAL A 51 -3.29 -10.48 5.93
C VAL A 51 -3.70 -11.94 5.75
N GLU A 52 -3.57 -12.78 6.78
CA GLU A 52 -4.01 -14.17 6.72
C GLU A 52 -5.53 -14.28 6.47
N GLU A 53 -6.35 -13.58 7.26
CA GLU A 53 -7.80 -13.59 7.07
C GLU A 53 -8.21 -12.97 5.74
N PHE A 54 -7.52 -11.91 5.28
CA PHE A 54 -7.76 -11.35 3.95
C PHE A 54 -7.57 -12.40 2.85
N TYR A 55 -6.43 -13.10 2.82
CA TYR A 55 -6.16 -14.08 1.76
C TYR A 55 -7.00 -15.34 1.88
N LYS A 56 -7.40 -15.74 3.10
CA LYS A 56 -8.39 -16.80 3.32
C LYS A 56 -9.75 -16.44 2.73
N HIS A 57 -10.17 -15.18 2.82
CA HIS A 57 -11.37 -14.71 2.12
C HIS A 57 -11.17 -14.67 0.61
N GLN A 58 -10.03 -14.18 0.13
CA GLN A 58 -9.76 -14.12 -1.33
C GLN A 58 -9.73 -15.50 -1.97
N THR A 59 -9.05 -16.48 -1.37
CA THR A 59 -8.94 -17.83 -1.92
C THR A 59 -10.22 -18.66 -1.74
N SER A 60 -11.22 -18.14 -1.05
CA SER A 60 -12.58 -18.70 -1.04
C SER A 60 -13.38 -18.39 -2.31
N ILE A 61 -12.88 -17.46 -3.14
CA ILE A 61 -13.42 -17.13 -4.46
C ILE A 61 -12.59 -17.89 -5.50
N ASP A 62 -13.22 -18.82 -6.21
CA ASP A 62 -12.54 -19.73 -7.13
C ASP A 62 -11.74 -19.01 -8.22
N GLU A 63 -12.26 -17.91 -8.78
CA GLU A 63 -11.57 -17.11 -9.81
C GLU A 63 -10.30 -16.45 -9.27
N VAL A 64 -10.31 -16.02 -8.00
CA VAL A 64 -9.16 -15.39 -7.36
C VAL A 64 -8.12 -16.44 -6.98
N ALA A 65 -8.54 -17.59 -6.47
CA ALA A 65 -7.66 -18.72 -6.20
C ALA A 65 -6.96 -19.21 -7.49
N LEU A 66 -7.71 -19.30 -8.59
CA LEU A 66 -7.18 -19.68 -9.90
C LEU A 66 -6.16 -18.65 -10.43
N LEU A 67 -6.41 -17.35 -10.22
CA LEU A 67 -5.48 -16.29 -10.63
C LEU A 67 -4.16 -16.34 -9.85
N ILE A 68 -4.18 -16.65 -8.55
CA ILE A 68 -2.99 -16.78 -7.71
C ILE A 68 -2.19 -18.04 -8.06
N ASN A 69 -2.89 -19.11 -8.49
CA ASN A 69 -2.36 -20.31 -9.13
C ASN A 69 -1.50 -21.25 -8.27
N ASP A 70 -0.68 -20.74 -7.33
CA ASP A 70 0.20 -21.57 -6.49
C ASP A 70 0.51 -20.96 -5.10
N ALA A 71 0.96 -21.83 -4.19
CA ALA A 71 1.22 -21.47 -2.78
C ALA A 71 2.43 -20.53 -2.60
N ASP A 72 3.46 -20.64 -3.46
CA ASP A 72 4.63 -19.75 -3.38
C ASP A 72 4.25 -18.34 -3.81
N THR A 73 3.41 -18.21 -4.85
CA THR A 73 2.84 -16.94 -5.27
C THR A 73 1.95 -16.34 -4.19
N LEU A 74 1.11 -17.15 -3.53
CA LEU A 74 0.29 -16.69 -2.41
C LEU A 74 1.15 -16.14 -1.26
N GLU A 75 2.22 -16.84 -0.89
CA GLU A 75 3.09 -16.39 0.20
C GLU A 75 3.80 -15.07 -0.15
N ARG A 76 4.32 -14.93 -1.37
CA ARG A 76 4.90 -13.65 -1.83
C ARG A 76 3.89 -12.51 -1.79
N LEU A 77 2.65 -12.78 -2.21
CA LEU A 77 1.55 -11.81 -2.17
C LEU A 77 1.22 -11.39 -0.74
N LYS A 78 1.16 -12.33 0.20
CA LYS A 78 1.00 -12.04 1.63
C LYS A 78 2.12 -11.13 2.12
N GLN A 79 3.38 -11.47 1.85
CA GLN A 79 4.51 -10.66 2.31
C GLN A 79 4.52 -9.25 1.70
N ALA A 80 4.26 -9.13 0.40
CA ALA A 80 4.14 -7.82 -0.26
C ALA A 80 2.99 -6.99 0.33
N GLN A 81 1.83 -7.62 0.57
CA GLN A 81 0.67 -6.96 1.18
C GLN A 81 0.97 -6.47 2.60
N LYS A 82 1.69 -7.24 3.42
CA LYS A 82 2.12 -6.81 4.76
C LYS A 82 2.98 -5.55 4.69
N HIS A 83 3.99 -5.55 3.82
CA HIS A 83 4.87 -4.40 3.63
C HIS A 83 4.09 -3.17 3.16
N TYR A 84 3.21 -3.35 2.18
CA TYR A 84 2.35 -2.28 1.68
C TYR A 84 1.44 -1.70 2.77
N ILE A 85 0.74 -2.54 3.54
CA ILE A 85 -0.14 -2.04 4.61
C ILE A 85 0.68 -1.33 5.68
N LEU A 86 1.86 -1.84 6.05
CA LEU A 86 2.73 -1.18 7.02
C LEU A 86 3.28 0.16 6.52
N SER A 87 3.53 0.30 5.22
CA SER A 87 3.96 1.58 4.64
C SER A 87 2.86 2.63 4.70
N LEU A 88 1.57 2.24 4.69
CA LEU A 88 0.46 3.17 4.93
C LEU A 88 0.56 3.89 6.28
N PHE A 89 1.32 3.35 7.25
CA PHE A 89 1.53 3.95 8.58
C PHE A 89 2.93 4.56 8.74
N ALA A 90 3.66 4.81 7.64
CA ALA A 90 4.97 5.47 7.70
C ALA A 90 4.87 6.95 8.14
N GLY A 91 3.79 7.64 7.72
CA GLY A 91 3.55 9.06 8.01
C GLY A 91 4.42 10.02 7.21
N ASP A 92 4.99 9.56 6.11
CA ASP A 92 5.64 10.39 5.09
C ASP A 92 5.05 9.97 3.73
N TYR A 93 4.29 10.87 3.11
CA TYR A 93 3.49 10.60 1.90
C TYR A 93 3.86 11.54 0.75
N GLU A 94 5.16 11.74 0.56
CA GLU A 94 5.75 12.57 -0.50
C GLU A 94 6.20 11.73 -1.71
N GLU A 95 7.02 12.28 -2.62
CA GLU A 95 7.38 11.64 -3.89
C GLU A 95 7.97 10.24 -3.73
N GLU A 96 8.81 9.99 -2.71
CA GLU A 96 9.42 8.67 -2.46
C GLU A 96 8.40 7.59 -2.07
N TYR A 97 7.24 7.99 -1.56
CA TYR A 97 6.17 7.08 -1.15
C TYR A 97 5.23 6.71 -2.31
N VAL A 98 5.02 7.61 -3.27
CA VAL A 98 4.00 7.49 -4.34
C VAL A 98 4.57 6.81 -5.60
#